data_AF-A0A535WVB6-F1
#
_entry.id   AF-A0A535WVB6-F1
#
_cell.length_a   1.000
_cell.length_b   1.000
_cell.length_c   1.000
_cell.angle_alpha   90.00
_cell.angle_beta   90.00
_cell.angle_gamma   90.00
#
_symmetry.space_group_name_H-M   'P 1'
#
loop_
_entity.id
_entity.type
_entity.pdbx_description
1 polymer ?
#
loop_
_entity_poly.entity_id
_entity_poly.type
_entity_poly.pdbx_seq_one_letter_code
_entity_poly.pdbx_strand_id
1 'polypeptide(L)'
;MRLPVFVGAGAMATGILLLGGLLATELNPMPIVNVDAMEIDGASVLSVPLPEVSPRPQLVIKVSGPLRPGDWHLTIDGRPLPVSAVSQAAILRVMIPGPLPLGSRHTVQLSAGAMHIRAAFQIVPPLSASITTRLYQLQADAQISVAATIRFSRAVMNHAQAQQHLHMTGNPTLTWRDHQTLDAVSTGFGLSGHVAVTLDAGVQAADGTFSRQPAAAALSIPSTITQVAPGHMVQMYYVNTDDGRAALFAHLKQIDVLSPAWYDANADGSITGYARRDVIDAAHANGIAIIPLVVNKDVDPAVGHAILADPDRRATLARNLVNEAKTYGYAGFQLDFEQIPWTDRDLLTALVQDCASAFHAAGLNLSIAVIPRLPSDETATGWLLKYFHQWSGAYDFAALAKAADFLSFMTYDEHNGVTGAGAVAGTPWMRQALEFSMQGVPPEKATLGLPTYYHDWTGVGYLTSSSYADAMMLAQQHGATPVFDPVEDEMHFGYDAYGVHHELWIQSTETLRRKLPLMYEFGLKGISVWRLGFEDPSFWNLIPPRR
;
A
#
# COMPACT_ATOMS: atom_id res chain seq x y z
N MET A 1 9.22 46.72 -34.54
CA MET A 1 10.65 46.81 -34.17
C MET A 1 11.30 45.48 -34.56
N ARG A 2 11.81 45.14 -35.75
CA ARG A 2 12.29 45.79 -36.99
C ARG A 2 13.28 46.92 -36.78
N LEU A 3 14.55 46.72 -37.18
CA LEU A 3 15.27 47.38 -38.30
C LEU A 3 16.79 46.93 -38.31
N PRO A 4 17.58 47.14 -39.40
CA PRO A 4 18.13 46.05 -40.25
C PRO A 4 19.57 46.29 -40.85
N VAL A 5 20.02 45.45 -41.81
CA VAL A 5 20.62 45.74 -43.19
C VAL A 5 21.67 46.88 -43.33
N PHE A 6 22.82 46.86 -44.04
CA PHE A 6 23.41 46.07 -45.15
C PHE A 6 24.90 46.48 -45.41
N VAL A 7 25.65 45.58 -46.08
CA VAL A 7 26.63 45.72 -47.20
C VAL A 7 27.94 46.52 -47.11
N GLY A 8 29.00 45.87 -47.61
CA GLY A 8 30.15 46.52 -48.25
C GLY A 8 31.14 45.53 -48.88
N ALA A 9 30.95 45.21 -50.17
CA ALA A 9 31.93 44.51 -51.01
C ALA A 9 32.89 45.53 -51.67
N GLY A 10 34.14 45.14 -51.91
CA GLY A 10 35.12 45.96 -52.63
C GLY A 10 36.23 45.09 -53.24
N ALA A 11 36.44 45.26 -54.55
CA ALA A 11 37.20 44.40 -55.44
C ALA A 11 38.65 44.86 -55.69
N MET A 12 39.47 43.90 -56.14
CA MET A 12 40.52 43.96 -57.17
C MET A 12 41.60 45.06 -57.10
N ALA A 13 42.86 44.61 -56.99
CA ALA A 13 44.00 45.24 -57.64
C ALA A 13 45.04 44.20 -58.10
N THR A 14 45.42 44.32 -59.37
CA THR A 14 46.40 43.58 -60.16
C THR A 14 47.85 43.73 -59.69
N GLY A 15 48.65 42.65 -59.81
CA GLY A 15 50.11 42.65 -59.70
C GLY A 15 50.71 41.44 -60.43
N ILE A 16 51.81 41.66 -61.15
CA ILE A 16 52.31 40.91 -62.31
C ILE A 16 53.47 39.94 -61.97
N LEU A 17 53.49 38.79 -62.68
CA LEU A 17 54.59 37.88 -63.09
C LEU A 17 55.60 37.28 -62.08
N LEU A 18 55.73 35.93 -62.12
CA LEU A 18 56.97 35.21 -62.48
C LEU A 18 56.71 33.72 -62.74
N LEU A 19 57.26 33.22 -63.86
CA LEU A 19 57.25 31.82 -64.31
C LEU A 19 58.21 30.93 -63.50
N GLY A 20 57.83 29.68 -63.26
CA GLY A 20 58.69 28.59 -62.79
C GLY A 20 57.92 27.26 -62.80
N GLY A 21 58.44 26.24 -63.48
CA GLY A 21 57.70 25.04 -63.88
C GLY A 21 57.67 23.86 -62.90
N LEU A 22 56.90 22.84 -63.33
CA LEU A 22 57.04 21.40 -63.04
C LEU A 22 56.63 20.88 -61.66
N LEU A 23 55.43 20.30 -61.58
CA LEU A 23 55.17 18.84 -61.51
C LEU A 23 53.72 18.63 -61.06
N ALA A 24 52.86 18.22 -61.99
CA ALA A 24 51.54 17.70 -61.64
C ALA A 24 51.71 16.30 -61.05
N THR A 25 51.76 16.20 -59.73
CA THR A 25 51.40 14.95 -59.06
C THR A 25 49.90 14.75 -59.27
N GLU A 26 49.51 13.75 -60.05
CA GLU A 26 48.14 13.23 -60.02
C GLU A 26 47.87 12.76 -58.59
N LEU A 27 47.22 13.62 -57.80
CA LEU A 27 46.57 13.22 -56.57
C LEU A 27 45.39 12.36 -57.00
N ASN A 28 45.58 11.03 -57.02
CA ASN A 28 44.46 10.11 -57.00
C ASN A 28 43.54 10.56 -55.86
N PRO A 29 42.28 10.97 -56.12
CA PRO A 29 41.38 11.35 -55.05
C PRO A 29 41.24 10.14 -54.14
N MET A 30 41.71 10.27 -52.91
CA MET A 30 41.48 9.25 -51.89
C MET A 30 39.97 9.04 -51.81
N PRO A 31 39.48 7.80 -51.88
CA PRO A 31 38.05 7.54 -51.73
C PRO A 31 37.62 8.10 -50.36
N ILE A 32 36.73 9.10 -50.39
CA ILE A 32 36.23 9.74 -49.20
C ILE A 32 35.25 8.75 -48.54
N VAL A 33 35.62 8.24 -47.36
CA VAL A 33 34.70 7.47 -46.52
C VAL A 33 33.84 8.45 -45.74
N ASN A 34 32.54 8.39 -45.92
CA ASN A 34 31.56 9.18 -45.17
C ASN A 34 31.03 8.39 -43.97
N VAL A 35 30.48 9.09 -42.98
CA VAL A 35 29.70 8.49 -41.90
C VAL A 35 28.24 8.57 -42.29
N ASP A 36 27.65 7.40 -42.55
CA ASP A 36 26.25 7.26 -42.96
C ASP A 36 25.32 7.37 -41.74
N ALA A 37 25.77 6.87 -40.58
CA ALA A 37 25.07 7.02 -39.31
C ALA A 37 26.03 6.92 -38.13
N MET A 38 25.74 7.67 -37.07
CA MET A 38 26.41 7.53 -35.79
C MET A 38 25.32 7.44 -34.72
N GLU A 39 25.29 6.32 -34.02
CA GLU A 39 24.25 5.97 -33.06
C GLU A 39 24.86 5.62 -31.70
N ILE A 40 24.32 6.14 -30.61
CA ILE A 40 24.64 5.69 -29.25
C ILE A 40 23.37 5.06 -28.66
N ASP A 41 23.47 3.81 -28.22
CA ASP A 41 22.33 3.00 -27.77
C ASP A 41 21.18 2.96 -28.81
N GLY A 42 21.53 3.07 -30.10
CA GLY A 42 20.57 3.10 -31.22
C GLY A 42 19.95 4.48 -31.51
N ALA A 43 20.20 5.49 -30.67
CA ALA A 43 19.78 6.86 -30.92
C ALA A 43 20.81 7.59 -31.79
N SER A 44 20.36 8.27 -32.85
CA SER A 44 21.25 9.10 -33.68
C SER A 44 21.88 10.20 -32.84
N VAL A 45 23.21 10.31 -32.86
CA VAL A 45 23.92 11.37 -32.14
C VAL A 45 24.06 12.66 -32.94
N LEU A 46 23.58 12.65 -34.17
CA LEU A 46 23.56 13.80 -35.07
C LEU A 46 22.21 14.53 -35.06
N SER A 47 21.21 14.01 -34.33
CA SER A 47 19.89 14.65 -34.17
C SER A 47 19.83 15.61 -32.98
N VAL A 48 18.90 16.57 -33.06
CA VAL A 48 18.50 17.47 -31.96
C VAL A 48 17.07 17.09 -31.56
N PRO A 49 16.73 16.93 -30.26
CA PRO A 49 17.53 17.24 -29.06
C PRO A 49 18.68 16.26 -28.76
N LEU A 50 19.52 16.64 -27.78
CA LEU A 50 20.69 15.86 -27.32
C LEU A 50 20.26 14.42 -26.96
N PRO A 51 20.96 13.37 -27.45
CA PRO A 51 20.64 11.99 -27.13
C PRO A 51 20.81 11.71 -25.62
N GLU A 52 19.79 11.15 -25.00
CA GLU A 52 19.83 10.62 -23.64
C GLU A 52 20.11 9.12 -23.71
N VAL A 53 21.17 8.66 -23.05
CA VAL A 53 21.72 7.31 -23.25
C VAL A 53 22.04 6.65 -21.92
N SER A 54 22.17 5.32 -21.92
CA SER A 54 22.38 4.58 -20.69
C SER A 54 23.77 4.84 -20.08
N PRO A 55 24.01 4.53 -18.79
CA PRO A 55 25.32 4.69 -18.16
C PRO A 55 26.43 3.84 -18.78
N ARG A 56 26.09 2.86 -19.63
CA ARG A 56 27.05 2.06 -20.41
C ARG A 56 26.67 2.12 -21.89
N PRO A 57 26.89 3.27 -22.54
CA PRO A 57 26.42 3.47 -23.90
C PRO A 57 27.18 2.58 -24.89
N GLN A 58 26.47 1.96 -25.83
CA GLN A 58 27.07 1.29 -26.97
C GLN A 58 27.10 2.24 -28.17
N LEU A 59 28.30 2.56 -28.67
CA LEU A 59 28.46 3.38 -29.86
C LEU A 59 28.51 2.50 -31.11
N VAL A 60 27.69 2.82 -32.10
CA VAL A 60 27.68 2.20 -33.43
C VAL A 60 27.91 3.28 -34.47
N ILE A 61 28.90 3.07 -35.35
CA ILE A 61 29.21 3.99 -36.45
C ILE A 61 29.08 3.22 -37.75
N LYS A 62 28.22 3.68 -38.65
CA LYS A 62 28.08 3.17 -40.01
C LYS A 62 28.83 4.10 -40.96
N VAL A 63 29.69 3.52 -41.80
CA VAL A 63 30.55 4.26 -42.73
C VAL A 63 30.36 3.73 -44.15
N SER A 64 30.52 4.61 -45.14
CA SER A 64 30.27 4.28 -46.56
C SER A 64 31.29 3.30 -47.15
N GLY A 65 32.35 2.96 -46.40
CA GLY A 65 33.39 2.00 -46.76
C GLY A 65 34.28 1.66 -45.55
N PRO A 66 35.08 0.58 -45.62
CA PRO A 66 35.92 0.15 -44.50
C PRO A 66 37.00 1.19 -44.16
N LEU A 67 37.15 1.51 -42.87
CA LEU A 67 38.24 2.37 -42.38
C LEU A 67 39.50 1.54 -42.13
N ARG A 68 40.63 1.99 -42.69
CA ARG A 68 41.93 1.33 -42.50
C ARG A 68 42.41 1.49 -41.05
N PRO A 69 42.92 0.42 -40.40
CA PRO A 69 43.54 0.55 -39.08
C PRO A 69 44.67 1.60 -39.09
N GLY A 70 44.62 2.57 -38.18
CA GLY A 70 45.64 3.63 -38.04
C GLY A 70 45.28 4.98 -38.68
N ASP A 71 44.34 5.03 -39.63
CA ASP A 71 43.95 6.26 -40.35
C ASP A 71 42.83 7.07 -39.64
N TRP A 72 42.38 6.59 -38.49
CA TRP A 72 41.29 7.18 -37.74
C TRP A 72 41.47 7.00 -36.24
N HIS A 73 40.89 7.92 -35.48
CA HIS A 73 40.85 7.87 -34.03
C HIS A 73 39.47 8.23 -33.51
N LEU A 74 39.13 7.64 -32.38
CA LEU A 74 37.88 7.87 -31.68
C LEU A 74 38.20 8.25 -30.24
N THR A 75 37.57 9.33 -29.77
CA THR A 75 37.74 9.80 -28.39
C THR A 75 36.40 10.02 -27.71
N ILE A 76 36.38 9.91 -26.38
CA ILE A 76 35.31 10.37 -25.50
C ILE A 76 35.89 11.40 -24.53
N ASP A 77 35.32 12.60 -24.50
CA ASP A 77 35.81 13.73 -23.69
C ASP A 77 37.33 13.97 -23.84
N GLY A 78 37.83 13.79 -25.07
CA GLY A 78 39.25 13.91 -25.40
C GLY A 78 40.13 12.70 -25.04
N ARG A 79 39.56 11.62 -24.46
CA ARG A 79 40.29 10.37 -24.14
C ARG A 79 40.11 9.33 -25.24
N PRO A 80 41.17 8.65 -25.71
CA PRO A 80 41.06 7.60 -26.73
C PRO A 80 40.14 6.44 -26.30
N LEU A 81 39.28 5.98 -27.21
CA LEU A 81 38.46 4.78 -27.03
C LEU A 81 39.13 3.57 -27.70
N PRO A 82 39.28 2.43 -27.00
CA PRO A 82 39.77 1.20 -27.61
C PRO A 82 38.73 0.66 -28.60
N VAL A 83 39.16 0.44 -29.85
CA VAL A 83 38.30 -0.09 -30.90
C VAL A 83 38.59 -1.57 -31.08
N SER A 84 37.60 -2.41 -30.77
CA SER A 84 37.64 -3.83 -31.08
C SER A 84 36.96 -4.07 -32.43
N ALA A 85 37.60 -3.76 -33.54
CA ALA A 85 37.05 -4.07 -34.86
C ALA A 85 38.12 -4.47 -35.89
N VAL A 86 37.92 -5.66 -36.46
CA VAL A 86 38.56 -6.10 -37.71
C VAL A 86 37.90 -5.31 -38.85
N SER A 87 38.71 -4.61 -39.65
CA SER A 87 38.30 -3.57 -40.61
C SER A 87 37.62 -4.07 -41.90
N GLN A 88 36.83 -5.14 -41.85
CA GLN A 88 36.11 -5.65 -43.04
C GLN A 88 34.64 -5.22 -43.09
N ALA A 89 34.09 -4.64 -42.03
CA ALA A 89 32.69 -4.24 -41.97
C ALA A 89 32.51 -2.71 -42.09
N ALA A 90 31.49 -2.28 -42.82
CA ALA A 90 30.99 -0.90 -42.88
C ALA A 90 30.36 -0.42 -41.55
N ILE A 91 30.41 -1.23 -40.48
CA ILE A 91 29.80 -0.96 -39.18
C ILE A 91 30.85 -1.19 -38.08
N LEU A 92 31.15 -0.14 -37.33
CA LEU A 92 32.02 -0.16 -36.16
C LEU A 92 31.17 -0.22 -34.90
N ARG A 93 31.42 -1.19 -34.02
CA ARG A 93 30.79 -1.27 -32.70
C ARG A 93 31.87 -0.97 -31.65
N VAL A 94 31.70 0.11 -30.92
CA VAL A 94 32.65 0.57 -29.92
C VAL A 94 32.02 0.55 -28.54
N MET A 95 32.71 -0.08 -27.60
CA MET A 95 32.37 -0.03 -26.20
C MET A 95 32.91 1.26 -25.61
N ILE A 96 32.02 2.11 -25.09
CA ILE A 96 32.43 3.25 -24.28
C ILE A 96 32.67 2.72 -22.85
N PRO A 97 33.89 2.87 -22.28
CA PRO A 97 34.16 2.50 -20.90
C PRO A 97 33.21 3.22 -19.95
N GLY A 98 32.52 2.45 -19.12
CA GLY A 98 31.55 2.94 -18.15
C GLY A 98 31.48 2.02 -16.92
N PRO A 99 30.57 2.29 -15.97
CA PRO A 99 29.46 3.24 -16.09
C PRO A 99 29.91 4.70 -16.05
N LEU A 100 29.38 5.51 -16.96
CA LEU A 100 29.49 6.97 -16.92
C LEU A 100 28.51 7.53 -15.85
N PRO A 101 28.83 8.64 -15.17
CA PRO A 101 28.01 9.17 -14.08
C PRO A 101 26.57 9.52 -14.51
N LEU A 102 25.59 9.39 -13.63
CA LEU A 102 24.22 9.80 -13.95
C LEU A 102 24.13 11.32 -14.12
N GLY A 103 23.38 11.78 -15.13
CA GLY A 103 23.20 13.20 -15.43
C GLY A 103 24.41 13.87 -16.09
N SER A 104 25.54 13.16 -16.27
CA SER A 104 26.71 13.74 -16.92
C SER A 104 26.51 13.88 -18.43
N ARG A 105 27.13 14.89 -19.00
CA ARG A 105 27.22 15.08 -20.44
C ARG A 105 28.60 14.67 -20.92
N HIS A 106 28.64 13.99 -22.04
CA HIS A 106 29.85 13.50 -22.67
C HIS A 106 29.84 13.85 -24.14
N THR A 107 31.03 13.86 -24.74
CA THR A 107 31.20 14.10 -26.17
C THR A 107 32.06 13.01 -26.77
N VAL A 108 31.56 12.35 -27.82
CA VAL A 108 32.38 11.47 -28.66
C VAL A 108 32.84 12.24 -29.89
N GLN A 109 34.09 12.02 -30.28
CA GLN A 109 34.66 12.58 -31.49
C GLN A 109 35.34 11.50 -32.32
N LEU A 110 34.91 11.36 -33.57
CA LEU A 110 35.54 10.53 -34.60
C LEU A 110 36.31 11.43 -35.56
N SER A 111 37.57 11.11 -35.80
CA SER A 111 38.42 11.84 -36.73
C SER A 111 39.17 10.86 -37.64
N ALA A 112 39.02 11.02 -38.95
CA ALA A 112 39.68 10.20 -39.98
C ALA A 112 40.07 11.08 -41.17
N GLY A 113 41.38 11.28 -41.39
CA GLY A 113 41.86 12.27 -42.37
C GLY A 113 41.24 13.66 -42.14
N ALA A 114 40.58 14.22 -43.16
CA ALA A 114 39.87 15.50 -43.08
C ALA A 114 38.48 15.42 -42.42
N MET A 115 37.92 14.22 -42.22
CA MET A 115 36.60 14.04 -41.60
C MET A 115 36.71 14.17 -40.09
N HIS A 116 35.97 15.10 -39.49
CA HIS A 116 35.89 15.30 -38.03
C HIS A 116 34.42 15.43 -37.61
N ILE A 117 33.93 14.46 -36.85
CA ILE A 117 32.56 14.43 -36.34
C ILE A 117 32.61 14.47 -34.83
N ARG A 118 31.85 15.40 -34.24
CA ARG A 118 31.74 15.59 -32.80
C ARG A 118 30.28 15.56 -32.41
N ALA A 119 29.93 14.71 -31.45
CA ALA A 119 28.56 14.55 -31.00
C ALA A 119 28.49 14.41 -29.47
N ALA A 120 27.59 15.16 -28.86
CA ALA A 120 27.37 15.13 -27.42
C ALA A 120 26.20 14.20 -27.08
N PHE A 121 26.17 13.69 -25.84
CA PHE A 121 25.07 12.93 -25.27
C PHE A 121 25.02 13.13 -23.75
N GLN A 122 23.89 12.78 -23.15
CA GLN A 122 23.66 12.86 -21.71
C GLN A 122 23.36 11.48 -21.13
N ILE A 123 23.99 11.14 -20.00
CA ILE A 123 23.70 9.91 -19.29
C ILE A 123 22.43 10.08 -18.48
N VAL A 124 21.47 9.20 -18.74
CA VAL A 124 20.28 9.06 -17.90
C VAL A 124 20.25 7.64 -17.34
N PRO A 125 19.64 7.42 -16.16
CA PRO A 125 19.43 6.06 -15.66
C PRO A 125 18.76 5.19 -16.72
N PRO A 126 19.08 3.88 -16.82
CA PRO A 126 18.30 2.98 -17.66
C PRO A 126 16.85 2.96 -17.16
N LEU A 127 15.91 2.56 -18.02
CA LEU A 127 14.56 2.24 -17.59
C LEU A 127 14.63 1.19 -16.47
N SER A 128 14.04 1.49 -15.32
CA SER A 128 13.86 0.52 -14.24
C SER A 128 12.37 0.26 -14.05
N ALA A 129 12.02 -0.92 -13.56
CA ALA A 129 10.67 -1.23 -13.15
C ALA A 129 10.68 -1.76 -11.71
N SER A 130 9.71 -1.33 -10.91
CA SER A 130 9.38 -1.97 -9.63
C SER A 130 8.14 -2.83 -9.82
N ILE A 131 8.15 -4.03 -9.26
CA ILE A 131 6.99 -4.93 -9.26
C ILE A 131 6.51 -5.07 -7.82
N THR A 132 5.24 -4.79 -7.58
CA THR A 132 4.57 -5.02 -6.29
C THR A 132 3.47 -6.04 -6.49
N THR A 133 3.41 -7.07 -5.67
CA THR A 133 2.39 -8.14 -5.72
C THR A 133 1.55 -8.14 -4.45
N ARG A 134 0.25 -8.41 -4.59
CA ARG A 134 -0.67 -8.55 -3.46
C ARG A 134 -1.76 -9.57 -3.77
N LEU A 135 -2.27 -10.23 -2.73
CA LEU A 135 -3.55 -10.93 -2.83
C LEU A 135 -4.64 -9.93 -3.22
N TYR A 136 -5.62 -10.36 -4.01
CA TYR A 136 -6.57 -9.44 -4.62
C TYR A 136 -7.97 -10.02 -4.65
N GLN A 137 -8.96 -9.23 -4.23
CA GLN A 137 -10.39 -9.55 -4.23
C GLN A 137 -10.67 -10.98 -3.74
N LEU A 138 -10.10 -11.32 -2.59
CA LEU A 138 -10.28 -12.66 -2.02
C LEU A 138 -11.72 -12.82 -1.55
N GLN A 139 -12.24 -14.02 -1.77
CA GLN A 139 -13.53 -14.47 -1.27
C GLN A 139 -13.38 -15.90 -0.76
N ALA A 140 -14.16 -16.26 0.26
CA ALA A 140 -13.98 -17.51 1.00
C ALA A 140 -14.15 -18.77 0.13
N ASP A 141 -15.01 -18.71 -0.89
CA ASP A 141 -15.37 -19.86 -1.74
C ASP A 141 -15.01 -19.64 -3.22
N ALA A 142 -14.17 -18.66 -3.52
CA ALA A 142 -13.72 -18.36 -4.88
C ALA A 142 -12.28 -18.83 -5.14
N GLN A 143 -11.90 -18.85 -6.41
CA GLN A 143 -10.49 -19.05 -6.80
C GLN A 143 -9.63 -17.88 -6.30
N ILE A 144 -8.44 -18.19 -5.82
CA ILE A 144 -7.50 -17.15 -5.37
C ILE A 144 -7.03 -16.34 -6.58
N SER A 145 -7.02 -15.02 -6.40
CA SER A 145 -6.47 -14.09 -7.37
C SER A 145 -5.36 -13.24 -6.76
N VAL A 146 -4.39 -12.88 -7.60
CA VAL A 146 -3.22 -12.08 -7.22
C VAL A 146 -3.06 -10.94 -8.21
N ALA A 147 -2.93 -9.73 -7.69
CA ALA A 147 -2.61 -8.55 -8.47
C ALA A 147 -1.12 -8.25 -8.41
N ALA A 148 -0.56 -7.80 -9.53
CA ALA A 148 0.77 -7.23 -9.63
C ALA A 148 0.70 -5.86 -10.29
N THR A 149 1.35 -4.86 -9.70
CA THR A 149 1.56 -3.55 -10.32
C THR A 149 3.02 -3.42 -10.70
N ILE A 150 3.25 -3.21 -12.00
CA ILE A 150 4.57 -2.94 -12.58
C ILE A 150 4.64 -1.44 -12.86
N ARG A 151 5.50 -0.74 -12.12
CA ARG A 151 5.72 0.69 -12.31
C ARG A 151 7.09 0.92 -12.92
N PHE A 152 7.09 1.45 -14.13
CA PHE A 152 8.27 1.86 -14.86
C PHE A 152 8.71 3.26 -14.40
N SER A 153 10.01 3.51 -14.36
CA SER A 153 10.56 4.82 -14.01
C SER A 153 10.31 5.89 -15.07
N ARG A 154 9.91 5.49 -16.28
CA ARG A 154 9.60 6.35 -17.44
C ARG A 154 8.53 5.73 -18.30
N ALA A 155 7.99 6.54 -19.21
CA ALA A 155 7.01 6.09 -20.19
C ALA A 155 7.59 4.99 -21.07
N VAL A 156 6.91 3.86 -21.21
CA VAL A 156 7.29 2.80 -22.15
C VAL A 156 6.98 3.25 -23.57
N MET A 157 7.83 2.88 -24.53
CA MET A 157 7.63 3.23 -25.93
C MET A 157 6.48 2.45 -26.56
N ASN A 158 6.38 1.16 -26.25
CA ASN A 158 5.38 0.26 -26.82
C ASN A 158 4.86 -0.69 -25.75
N HIS A 159 3.56 -0.60 -25.47
CA HIS A 159 2.88 -1.40 -24.46
C HIS A 159 2.93 -2.90 -24.78
N ALA A 160 2.74 -3.30 -26.03
CA ALA A 160 2.76 -4.70 -26.46
C ALA A 160 4.17 -5.31 -26.34
N GLN A 161 5.21 -4.55 -26.68
CA GLN A 161 6.60 -4.97 -26.46
C GLN A 161 6.85 -5.20 -24.96
N ALA A 162 6.52 -4.21 -24.12
CA ALA A 162 6.73 -4.33 -22.68
C ALA A 162 6.00 -5.55 -22.08
N GLN A 163 4.79 -5.87 -22.57
CA GLN A 163 4.03 -7.06 -22.17
C GLN A 163 4.71 -8.38 -22.58
N GLN A 164 5.43 -8.43 -23.70
CA GLN A 164 6.17 -9.64 -24.11
C GLN A 164 7.33 -9.97 -23.16
N HIS A 165 7.85 -8.98 -22.43
CA HIS A 165 8.89 -9.19 -21.41
C HIS A 165 8.30 -9.58 -20.04
N LEU A 166 6.98 -9.55 -19.85
CA LEU A 166 6.34 -9.86 -18.58
C LEU A 166 5.91 -11.33 -18.54
N HIS A 167 6.35 -12.02 -17.50
CA HIS A 167 5.91 -13.37 -17.17
C HIS A 167 5.27 -13.37 -15.78
N MET A 168 4.08 -13.93 -15.67
CA MET A 168 3.35 -14.08 -14.41
C MET A 168 2.75 -15.48 -14.33
N THR A 169 2.93 -16.15 -13.20
CA THR A 169 2.30 -17.46 -12.93
C THR A 169 0.77 -17.36 -13.04
N GLY A 170 0.10 -18.44 -13.44
CA GLY A 170 -1.37 -18.51 -13.53
C GLY A 170 -1.90 -17.97 -14.86
N ASN A 171 -3.08 -17.34 -14.82
CA ASN A 171 -3.77 -16.80 -15.99
C ASN A 171 -3.89 -15.26 -15.89
N PRO A 172 -2.83 -14.50 -16.25
CA PRO A 172 -2.80 -13.05 -16.07
C PRO A 172 -3.64 -12.32 -17.12
N THR A 173 -4.46 -11.39 -16.65
CA THR A 173 -5.09 -10.33 -17.46
C THR A 173 -4.33 -9.03 -17.23
N LEU A 174 -3.89 -8.38 -18.31
CA LEU A 174 -3.04 -7.20 -18.26
C LEU A 174 -3.82 -5.94 -18.63
N THR A 175 -3.67 -4.86 -17.86
CA THR A 175 -4.32 -3.56 -18.08
C THR A 175 -3.34 -2.42 -17.84
N TRP A 176 -3.15 -1.56 -18.84
CA TRP A 176 -2.33 -0.35 -18.68
C TRP A 176 -3.15 0.75 -18.04
N ARG A 177 -2.66 1.32 -16.94
CA ARG A 177 -3.23 2.51 -16.30
C ARG A 177 -2.82 3.79 -17.03
N ASP A 178 -1.56 3.85 -17.43
CA ASP A 178 -0.94 4.98 -18.12
C ASP A 178 0.31 4.47 -18.87
N HIS A 179 1.15 5.36 -19.40
CA HIS A 179 2.37 4.95 -20.11
C HIS A 179 3.50 4.41 -19.21
N GLN A 180 3.33 4.41 -17.89
CA GLN A 180 4.34 4.01 -16.90
C GLN A 180 3.87 2.88 -15.99
N THR A 181 2.59 2.53 -16.01
CA THR A 181 1.99 1.64 -15.02
C THR A 181 1.16 0.56 -15.71
N LEU A 182 1.59 -0.69 -15.52
CA LEU A 182 0.90 -1.89 -15.99
C LEU A 182 0.39 -2.67 -14.76
N ASP A 183 -0.90 -2.95 -14.74
CA ASP A 183 -1.49 -3.89 -13.79
C ASP A 183 -1.69 -5.26 -14.44
N ALA A 184 -1.46 -6.29 -13.65
CA ALA A 184 -1.75 -7.67 -13.98
C ALA A 184 -2.59 -8.29 -12.87
N VAL A 185 -3.72 -8.90 -13.22
CA VAL A 185 -4.50 -9.74 -12.29
C VAL A 185 -4.45 -11.17 -12.79
N SER A 186 -3.89 -12.07 -11.99
CA SER A 186 -3.80 -13.48 -12.32
C SER A 186 -4.71 -14.31 -11.42
N THR A 187 -5.27 -15.37 -11.98
CA THR A 187 -6.22 -16.27 -11.33
C THR A 187 -5.82 -17.74 -11.50
N GLY A 188 -6.53 -18.62 -10.81
CA GLY A 188 -6.36 -20.07 -10.92
C GLY A 188 -5.35 -20.64 -9.92
N PHE A 189 -5.17 -19.97 -8.78
CA PHE A 189 -4.28 -20.43 -7.73
C PHE A 189 -5.04 -21.15 -6.62
N GLY A 190 -4.40 -22.20 -6.08
CA GLY A 190 -4.82 -22.84 -4.84
C GLY A 190 -4.11 -22.27 -3.62
N LEU A 191 -4.63 -22.60 -2.44
CA LEU A 191 -3.99 -22.34 -1.15
C LEU A 191 -2.59 -22.97 -1.09
N SER A 192 -1.68 -22.37 -0.33
CA SER A 192 -0.25 -22.75 -0.26
C SER A 192 0.50 -22.68 -1.61
N GLY A 193 -0.09 -22.07 -2.63
CA GLY A 193 0.56 -21.83 -3.92
C GLY A 193 1.62 -20.72 -3.86
N HIS A 194 2.38 -20.61 -4.94
CA HIS A 194 3.35 -19.53 -5.12
C HIS A 194 3.10 -18.80 -6.45
N VAL A 195 3.19 -17.48 -6.41
CA VAL A 195 3.11 -16.62 -7.58
C VAL A 195 4.46 -15.98 -7.81
N ALA A 196 4.97 -16.10 -9.03
CA ALA A 196 6.15 -15.37 -9.49
C ALA A 196 5.74 -14.40 -10.59
N VAL A 197 6.27 -13.18 -10.52
CA VAL A 197 6.16 -12.17 -11.56
C VAL A 197 7.57 -11.74 -11.93
N THR A 198 7.94 -11.89 -13.19
CA THR A 198 9.23 -11.44 -13.70
C THR A 198 9.02 -10.53 -14.90
N LEU A 199 9.82 -9.47 -14.96
CA LEU A 199 9.94 -8.60 -16.12
C LEU A 199 11.37 -8.73 -16.62
N ASP A 200 11.54 -9.29 -17.79
CA ASP A 200 12.85 -9.46 -18.41
C ASP A 200 13.47 -8.11 -18.80
N ALA A 201 14.79 -8.09 -18.93
CA ALA A 201 15.50 -6.94 -19.50
C ALA A 201 15.12 -6.74 -20.99
N GLY A 202 15.22 -5.50 -21.47
CA GLY A 202 15.01 -5.16 -22.88
C GLY A 202 13.76 -4.33 -23.17
N VAL A 203 12.97 -3.95 -22.15
CA VAL A 203 11.82 -3.06 -22.34
C VAL A 203 12.30 -1.67 -22.76
N GLN A 204 11.72 -1.12 -23.83
CA GLN A 204 12.09 0.20 -24.34
C GLN A 204 11.24 1.32 -23.73
N ALA A 205 11.89 2.40 -23.31
CA ALA A 205 11.25 3.64 -22.91
C ALA A 205 11.09 4.60 -24.09
N ALA A 206 10.12 5.51 -24.01
CA ALA A 206 9.81 6.48 -25.05
C ALA A 206 10.97 7.44 -25.37
N ASP A 207 11.91 7.62 -24.44
CA ASP A 207 13.15 8.40 -24.60
C ASP A 207 14.27 7.65 -25.34
N GLY A 208 14.03 6.39 -25.74
CA GLY A 208 15.01 5.54 -26.41
C GLY A 208 15.88 4.70 -25.48
N THR A 209 15.73 4.83 -24.16
CA THR A 209 16.45 3.98 -23.19
C THR A 209 15.81 2.60 -23.03
N PHE A 210 16.52 1.64 -22.41
CA PHE A 210 16.04 0.28 -22.22
C PHE A 210 16.26 -0.24 -20.80
N SER A 211 15.42 -1.18 -20.34
CA SER A 211 15.69 -1.92 -19.10
C SER A 211 16.87 -2.85 -19.30
N ARG A 212 17.82 -2.84 -18.37
CA ARG A 212 19.06 -3.62 -18.47
C ARG A 212 19.12 -4.80 -17.50
N GLN A 213 18.31 -4.76 -16.45
CA GLN A 213 18.22 -5.80 -15.44
C GLN A 213 16.77 -6.27 -15.38
N PRO A 214 16.54 -7.58 -15.16
CA PRO A 214 15.21 -8.05 -14.90
C PRO A 214 14.70 -7.50 -13.55
N ALA A 215 13.40 -7.35 -13.44
CA ALA A 215 12.72 -7.13 -12.17
C ALA A 215 11.91 -8.37 -11.82
N ALA A 216 11.83 -8.72 -10.53
CA ALA A 216 11.06 -9.87 -10.09
C ALA A 216 10.39 -9.58 -8.76
N ALA A 217 9.20 -10.16 -8.58
CA ALA A 217 8.51 -10.24 -7.30
C ALA A 217 7.90 -11.63 -7.15
N ALA A 218 7.77 -12.08 -5.91
CA ALA A 218 7.11 -13.34 -5.60
C ALA A 218 6.19 -13.16 -4.40
N LEU A 219 5.10 -13.92 -4.39
CA LEU A 219 4.11 -13.93 -3.32
C LEU A 219 3.71 -15.37 -3.01
N SER A 220 3.70 -15.73 -1.72
CA SER A 220 3.19 -17.01 -1.27
C SER A 220 1.73 -16.85 -0.85
N ILE A 221 0.89 -17.78 -1.29
CA ILE A 221 -0.52 -17.79 -0.94
C ILE A 221 -0.68 -18.52 0.41
N PRO A 222 -1.44 -17.95 1.36
CA PRO A 222 -1.69 -18.59 2.65
C PRO A 222 -2.24 -20.01 2.53
N SER A 223 -1.99 -20.82 3.56
CA SER A 223 -2.55 -22.18 3.64
C SER A 223 -4.05 -22.19 3.92
N THR A 224 -4.61 -21.07 4.37
CA THR A 224 -6.04 -20.83 4.57
C THR A 224 -6.32 -19.34 4.41
N ILE A 225 -7.52 -19.00 3.95
CA ILE A 225 -8.04 -17.62 3.95
C ILE A 225 -9.36 -17.50 4.74
N THR A 226 -9.79 -18.60 5.37
CA THR A 226 -11.10 -18.75 6.04
C THR A 226 -10.96 -19.16 7.51
N GLN A 227 -9.74 -19.17 8.02
CA GLN A 227 -9.40 -19.33 9.43
C GLN A 227 -8.34 -18.31 9.80
N VAL A 228 -8.19 -17.98 11.07
CA VAL A 228 -7.09 -17.16 11.56
C VAL A 228 -5.86 -18.04 11.75
N ALA A 229 -4.96 -18.08 10.77
CA ALA A 229 -3.80 -18.96 10.83
C ALA A 229 -2.87 -18.56 12.00
N PRO A 230 -2.16 -19.53 12.61
CA PRO A 230 -1.17 -19.23 13.64
C PRO A 230 -0.17 -18.17 13.17
N GLY A 231 0.09 -17.16 14.00
CA GLY A 231 0.94 -16.01 13.68
C GLY A 231 0.18 -14.73 13.37
N HIS A 232 -1.14 -14.82 13.13
CA HIS A 232 -2.03 -13.66 13.15
C HIS A 232 -2.62 -13.47 14.55
N MET A 233 -2.74 -12.21 14.97
CA MET A 233 -3.23 -11.87 16.29
C MET A 233 -4.74 -12.10 16.41
N VAL A 234 -5.17 -12.75 17.49
CA VAL A 234 -6.57 -12.83 17.91
C VAL A 234 -6.76 -11.96 19.15
N GLN A 235 -7.32 -10.77 18.95
CA GLN A 235 -7.73 -9.89 20.04
C GLN A 235 -9.22 -10.06 20.34
N MET A 236 -9.57 -10.35 21.59
CA MET A 236 -10.95 -10.52 22.04
C MET A 236 -11.33 -9.43 23.02
N TYR A 237 -12.42 -8.71 22.73
CA TYR A 237 -12.99 -7.76 23.68
C TYR A 237 -13.81 -8.49 24.75
N TYR A 238 -13.66 -8.05 26.00
CA TYR A 238 -14.29 -8.67 27.16
C TYR A 238 -15.07 -7.64 27.97
N VAL A 239 -16.30 -7.99 28.33
CA VAL A 239 -17.11 -7.23 29.29
C VAL A 239 -17.41 -8.17 30.47
N ASN A 240 -17.55 -7.61 31.67
CA ASN A 240 -17.80 -8.35 32.91
C ASN A 240 -19.21 -8.98 32.99
N THR A 241 -19.58 -9.80 32.00
CA THR A 241 -20.80 -10.62 31.98
C THR A 241 -20.46 -12.09 32.24
N ASP A 242 -21.44 -12.86 32.72
CA ASP A 242 -21.27 -14.30 32.95
C ASP A 242 -20.97 -15.05 31.64
N ASP A 243 -21.65 -14.71 30.55
CA ASP A 243 -21.41 -15.32 29.23
C ASP A 243 -20.02 -14.99 28.69
N GLY A 244 -19.59 -13.72 28.81
CA GLY A 244 -18.25 -13.32 28.39
C GLY A 244 -17.16 -14.04 29.19
N ARG A 245 -17.41 -14.28 30.49
CA ARG A 245 -16.51 -15.05 31.34
C ARG A 245 -16.51 -16.52 30.95
N ALA A 246 -17.67 -17.12 30.71
CA ALA A 246 -17.76 -18.52 30.28
C ALA A 246 -17.03 -18.74 28.94
N ALA A 247 -17.26 -17.87 27.96
CA ALA A 247 -16.58 -17.90 26.67
C ALA A 247 -15.06 -17.76 26.81
N LEU A 248 -14.59 -16.77 27.57
CA LEU A 248 -13.15 -16.59 27.83
C LEU A 248 -12.51 -17.87 28.36
N PHE A 249 -13.07 -18.46 29.42
CA PHE A 249 -12.49 -19.61 30.08
C PHE A 249 -12.53 -20.89 29.22
N ALA A 250 -13.51 -21.02 28.33
CA ALA A 250 -13.58 -22.11 27.36
C ALA A 250 -12.50 -22.00 26.26
N HIS A 251 -12.04 -20.78 25.96
CA HIS A 251 -11.24 -20.50 24.76
C HIS A 251 -9.89 -19.82 25.02
N LEU A 252 -9.36 -19.89 26.25
CA LEU A 252 -8.04 -19.31 26.63
C LEU A 252 -6.88 -19.70 25.70
N LYS A 253 -6.95 -20.89 25.09
CA LYS A 253 -5.91 -21.39 24.18
C LYS A 253 -5.95 -20.74 22.79
N GLN A 254 -6.99 -20.00 22.44
CA GLN A 254 -7.21 -19.43 21.11
C GLN A 254 -7.02 -17.91 21.07
N ILE A 255 -6.85 -17.26 22.22
CA ILE A 255 -6.81 -15.80 22.35
C ILE A 255 -5.37 -15.35 22.59
N ASP A 256 -4.85 -14.44 21.75
CA ASP A 256 -3.53 -13.84 21.95
C ASP A 256 -3.59 -12.62 22.87
N VAL A 257 -4.61 -11.78 22.66
CA VAL A 257 -4.82 -10.53 23.38
C VAL A 257 -6.23 -10.50 23.95
N LEU A 258 -6.34 -10.29 25.25
CA LEU A 258 -7.61 -9.99 25.92
C LEU A 258 -7.70 -8.48 26.13
N SER A 259 -8.79 -7.88 25.64
CA SER A 259 -9.05 -6.45 25.78
C SER A 259 -10.31 -6.18 26.58
N PRO A 260 -10.20 -6.17 27.92
CA PRO A 260 -11.34 -5.93 28.77
C PRO A 260 -11.77 -4.45 28.81
N ALA A 261 -13.07 -4.20 28.72
CA ALA A 261 -13.70 -2.89 28.87
C ALA A 261 -13.87 -2.54 30.37
N TRP A 262 -12.79 -2.10 31.01
CA TRP A 262 -12.75 -1.89 32.47
C TRP A 262 -12.58 -0.45 32.92
N TYR A 263 -12.03 0.43 32.08
CA TYR A 263 -11.58 1.74 32.53
C TYR A 263 -12.21 2.89 31.73
N ASP A 264 -12.58 3.93 32.47
CA ASP A 264 -12.92 5.26 31.97
C ASP A 264 -11.75 6.21 32.24
N ALA A 265 -11.46 7.11 31.30
CA ALA A 265 -10.66 8.31 31.50
C ALA A 265 -11.56 9.49 31.88
N ASN A 266 -11.31 10.09 33.04
CA ASN A 266 -12.02 11.27 33.51
C ASN A 266 -11.42 12.55 32.93
N ALA A 267 -12.20 13.64 32.94
CA ALA A 267 -11.83 14.92 32.35
C ALA A 267 -10.53 15.55 32.91
N ASP A 268 -10.07 15.13 34.09
CA ASP A 268 -8.82 15.57 34.72
C ASP A 268 -7.61 14.66 34.44
N GLY A 269 -7.78 13.61 33.65
CA GLY A 269 -6.77 12.60 33.34
C GLY A 269 -6.63 11.50 34.41
N SER A 270 -7.46 11.48 35.45
CA SER A 270 -7.60 10.31 36.32
C SER A 270 -8.33 9.17 35.60
N ILE A 271 -8.19 7.94 36.12
CA ILE A 271 -8.91 6.77 35.61
C ILE A 271 -9.87 6.22 36.66
N THR A 272 -11.03 5.73 36.24
CA THR A 272 -11.98 5.00 37.07
C THR A 272 -12.30 3.67 36.43
N GLY A 273 -12.56 2.64 37.23
CA GLY A 273 -12.77 1.30 36.70
C GLY A 273 -12.42 0.23 37.73
N TYR A 274 -12.64 -1.03 37.38
CA TYR A 274 -12.16 -2.13 38.21
C TYR A 274 -11.79 -3.36 37.37
N ALA A 275 -10.62 -3.91 37.67
CA ALA A 275 -10.16 -5.16 37.10
C ALA A 275 -10.72 -6.38 37.82
N ARG A 276 -10.87 -7.49 37.08
CA ARG A 276 -11.25 -8.79 37.65
C ARG A 276 -10.01 -9.67 37.83
N ARG A 277 -9.67 -9.97 39.09
CA ARG A 277 -8.47 -10.79 39.42
C ARG A 277 -8.55 -12.19 38.83
N ASP A 278 -9.72 -12.84 38.89
CA ASP A 278 -9.92 -14.16 38.31
C ASP A 278 -9.67 -14.20 36.79
N VAL A 279 -10.02 -13.12 36.10
CA VAL A 279 -9.77 -12.95 34.65
C VAL A 279 -8.28 -12.72 34.37
N ILE A 280 -7.62 -11.85 35.15
CA ILE A 280 -6.19 -11.59 35.01
C ILE A 280 -5.39 -12.87 35.22
N ASP A 281 -5.64 -13.58 36.31
CA ASP A 281 -4.90 -14.79 36.67
C ASP A 281 -5.06 -15.87 35.60
N ALA A 282 -6.27 -16.06 35.07
CA ALA A 282 -6.54 -17.02 33.99
C ALA A 282 -5.82 -16.64 32.68
N ALA A 283 -5.83 -15.36 32.31
CA ALA A 283 -5.15 -14.86 31.13
C ALA A 283 -3.63 -15.05 31.23
N HIS A 284 -3.01 -14.64 32.34
CA HIS A 284 -1.59 -14.82 32.57
C HIS A 284 -1.17 -16.29 32.63
N ALA A 285 -1.97 -17.15 33.29
CA ALA A 285 -1.72 -18.59 33.35
C ALA A 285 -1.72 -19.26 31.97
N ASN A 286 -2.35 -18.64 30.97
CA ASN A 286 -2.37 -19.12 29.59
C ASN A 286 -1.50 -18.27 28.66
N GLY A 287 -0.67 -17.35 29.18
CA GLY A 287 0.19 -16.51 28.35
C GLY A 287 -0.59 -15.60 27.39
N ILE A 288 -1.77 -15.12 27.79
CA ILE A 288 -2.56 -14.15 27.05
C ILE A 288 -2.10 -12.75 27.47
N ALA A 289 -1.80 -11.89 26.50
CA ALA A 289 -1.50 -10.49 26.77
C ALA A 289 -2.80 -9.74 27.15
N ILE A 290 -2.76 -8.96 28.22
CA ILE A 290 -3.92 -8.16 28.64
C ILE A 290 -3.67 -6.71 28.20
N ILE A 291 -4.56 -6.17 27.37
CA ILE A 291 -4.53 -4.78 26.88
C ILE A 291 -5.93 -4.20 27.11
N PRO A 292 -6.25 -3.69 28.32
CA PRO A 292 -7.57 -3.15 28.62
C PRO A 292 -7.91 -1.93 27.78
N LEU A 293 -9.21 -1.70 27.58
CA LEU A 293 -9.70 -0.45 27.03
C LEU A 293 -9.68 0.64 28.09
N VAL A 294 -9.38 1.85 27.64
CA VAL A 294 -9.70 3.09 28.35
C VAL A 294 -10.53 3.99 27.45
N VAL A 295 -11.75 4.28 27.89
CA VAL A 295 -12.76 5.03 27.13
C VAL A 295 -12.86 6.45 27.70
N ASN A 296 -13.11 7.48 26.87
CA ASN A 296 -13.51 8.78 27.43
C ASN A 296 -14.82 8.60 28.20
N LYS A 297 -14.83 9.00 29.48
CA LYS A 297 -15.92 8.65 30.39
C LYS A 297 -17.30 8.93 29.80
N ASP A 298 -18.18 7.93 29.89
CA ASP A 298 -19.57 7.96 29.40
C ASP A 298 -19.68 8.25 27.88
N VAL A 299 -18.58 8.07 27.14
CA VAL A 299 -18.42 8.45 25.73
C VAL A 299 -18.75 9.93 25.50
N ASP A 300 -18.44 10.78 26.49
CA ASP A 300 -18.74 12.22 26.44
C ASP A 300 -17.67 12.98 25.63
N PRO A 301 -18.04 13.71 24.55
CA PRO A 301 -17.11 14.53 23.77
C PRO A 301 -16.43 15.62 24.60
N ALA A 302 -17.10 16.18 25.60
CA ALA A 302 -16.55 17.23 26.45
C ALA A 302 -15.46 16.67 27.38
N VAL A 303 -15.62 15.43 27.87
CA VAL A 303 -14.58 14.72 28.63
C VAL A 303 -13.38 14.44 27.74
N GLY A 304 -13.61 13.92 26.52
CA GLY A 304 -12.57 13.73 25.52
C GLY A 304 -11.79 15.01 25.27
N HIS A 305 -12.47 16.08 24.86
CA HIS A 305 -11.85 17.38 24.59
C HIS A 305 -11.06 17.92 25.79
N ALA A 306 -11.61 17.81 27.00
CA ALA A 306 -10.98 18.28 28.23
C ALA A 306 -9.63 17.59 28.52
N ILE A 307 -9.47 16.32 28.14
CA ILE A 307 -8.18 15.60 28.25
C ILE A 307 -7.28 15.99 27.07
N LEU A 308 -7.82 15.95 25.85
CA LEU A 308 -7.07 16.15 24.60
C LEU A 308 -6.43 17.54 24.50
N ALA A 309 -7.13 18.60 24.92
CA ALA A 309 -6.70 19.98 24.78
C ALA A 309 -5.60 20.41 25.77
N ASP A 310 -5.37 19.65 26.84
CA ASP A 310 -4.45 20.02 27.93
C ASP A 310 -3.28 19.01 28.05
N PRO A 311 -2.05 19.39 27.69
CA PRO A 311 -0.88 18.52 27.80
C PRO A 311 -0.64 17.93 29.19
N ASP A 312 -0.97 18.66 30.27
CA ASP A 312 -0.77 18.16 31.63
C ASP A 312 -1.78 17.06 31.98
N ARG A 313 -3.00 17.13 31.43
CA ARG A 313 -4.02 16.09 31.58
C ARG A 313 -3.69 14.86 30.75
N ARG A 314 -3.20 15.03 29.52
CA ARG A 314 -2.67 13.91 28.71
C ARG A 314 -1.53 13.19 29.42
N ALA A 315 -0.56 13.94 29.95
CA ALA A 315 0.55 13.38 30.73
C ALA A 315 0.06 12.67 32.00
N THR A 316 -0.97 13.21 32.66
CA THR A 316 -1.58 12.59 33.85
C THR A 316 -2.26 11.27 33.51
N LEU A 317 -3.07 11.24 32.45
CA LEU A 317 -3.69 10.02 31.94
C LEU A 317 -2.63 8.96 31.60
N ALA A 318 -1.62 9.32 30.80
CA ALA A 318 -0.55 8.41 30.41
C ALA A 318 0.17 7.78 31.61
N ARG A 319 0.51 8.60 32.63
CA ARG A 319 1.12 8.09 33.87
C ARG A 319 0.20 7.14 34.64
N ASN A 320 -1.08 7.48 34.76
CA ASN A 320 -2.05 6.66 35.48
C ASN A 320 -2.22 5.29 34.81
N LEU A 321 -2.33 5.25 33.48
CA LEU A 321 -2.44 4.01 32.73
C LEU A 321 -1.17 3.16 32.84
N VAL A 322 0.03 3.76 32.76
CA VAL A 322 1.30 3.04 32.96
C VAL A 322 1.38 2.44 34.37
N ASN A 323 0.94 3.17 35.40
CA ASN A 323 0.92 2.67 36.77
C ASN A 323 -0.07 1.51 36.95
N GLU A 324 -1.25 1.61 36.34
CA GLU A 324 -2.27 0.55 36.36
C GLU A 324 -1.75 -0.70 35.66
N ALA A 325 -1.14 -0.55 34.48
CA ALA A 325 -0.53 -1.65 33.74
C ALA A 325 0.56 -2.36 34.55
N LYS A 326 1.43 -1.61 35.24
CA LYS A 326 2.45 -2.21 36.13
C LYS A 326 1.85 -2.92 37.33
N THR A 327 0.77 -2.39 37.90
CA THR A 327 0.11 -2.95 39.08
C THR A 327 -0.53 -4.31 38.79
N TYR A 328 -1.12 -4.47 37.61
CA TYR A 328 -1.84 -5.68 37.23
C TYR A 328 -1.13 -6.55 36.19
N GLY A 329 0.07 -6.17 35.76
CA GLY A 329 0.85 -6.92 34.77
C GLY A 329 0.21 -6.91 33.38
N TYR A 330 -0.36 -5.79 32.97
CA TYR A 330 -0.88 -5.61 31.61
C TYR A 330 0.27 -5.46 30.61
N ALA A 331 0.03 -5.92 29.39
CA ALA A 331 0.96 -5.70 28.28
C ALA A 331 0.86 -4.27 27.74
N GLY A 332 -0.20 -3.53 28.06
CA GLY A 332 -0.48 -2.22 27.51
C GLY A 332 -1.90 -1.75 27.79
N PHE A 333 -2.33 -0.74 27.05
CA PHE A 333 -3.72 -0.27 26.99
C PHE A 333 -4.11 0.01 25.54
N GLN A 334 -5.41 -0.10 25.27
CA GLN A 334 -6.02 0.36 24.05
C GLN A 334 -6.81 1.64 24.36
N LEU A 335 -6.48 2.74 23.69
CA LEU A 335 -7.31 3.95 23.74
C LEU A 335 -8.57 3.70 22.91
N ASP A 336 -9.72 3.92 23.51
CA ASP A 336 -11.02 3.79 22.86
C ASP A 336 -11.79 5.11 23.04
N PHE A 337 -11.20 6.16 22.48
CA PHE A 337 -11.70 7.52 22.60
C PHE A 337 -12.69 7.79 21.46
N GLU A 338 -13.97 7.70 21.76
CA GLU A 338 -15.08 7.82 20.82
C GLU A 338 -15.84 9.14 20.99
N GLN A 339 -16.68 9.47 20.00
CA GLN A 339 -17.34 10.78 19.89
C GLN A 339 -16.38 11.97 19.90
N ILE A 340 -15.13 11.80 19.44
CA ILE A 340 -14.16 12.89 19.35
C ILE A 340 -14.48 13.74 18.10
N PRO A 341 -14.77 15.04 18.25
CA PRO A 341 -15.05 15.90 17.11
C PRO A 341 -13.88 15.94 16.14
N TRP A 342 -14.15 15.98 14.84
CA TRP A 342 -13.11 16.04 13.79
C TRP A 342 -12.15 17.23 13.95
N THR A 343 -12.59 18.30 14.61
CA THR A 343 -11.75 19.47 14.93
C THR A 343 -10.67 19.16 15.96
N ASP A 344 -10.80 18.08 16.72
CA ASP A 344 -9.84 17.61 17.72
C ASP A 344 -8.87 16.55 17.15
N ARG A 345 -8.85 16.34 15.83
CA ARG A 345 -7.98 15.36 15.15
C ARG A 345 -6.51 15.43 15.58
N ASP A 346 -5.95 16.64 15.56
CA ASP A 346 -4.54 16.84 15.94
C ASP A 346 -4.32 16.63 17.44
N LEU A 347 -5.32 16.93 18.26
CA LEU A 347 -5.26 16.73 19.71
C LEU A 347 -5.34 15.23 20.07
N LEU A 348 -6.20 14.46 19.38
CA LEU A 348 -6.23 13.00 19.52
C LEU A 348 -4.90 12.38 19.11
N THR A 349 -4.32 12.84 18.00
CA THR A 349 -3.00 12.42 17.56
C THR A 349 -1.92 12.73 18.62
N ALA A 350 -1.97 13.92 19.24
CA ALA A 350 -1.05 14.29 20.31
C ALA A 350 -1.21 13.41 21.57
N LEU A 351 -2.45 13.07 21.97
CA LEU A 351 -2.68 12.11 23.07
C LEU A 351 -2.03 10.76 22.78
N VAL A 352 -2.22 10.23 21.58
CA VAL A 352 -1.67 8.92 21.21
C VAL A 352 -0.14 8.96 21.21
N GLN A 353 0.48 10.06 20.76
CA GLN A 353 1.93 10.26 20.82
C GLN A 353 2.47 10.36 22.25
N ASP A 354 1.79 11.12 23.11
CA ASP A 354 2.17 11.30 24.52
C ASP A 354 2.06 9.97 25.29
N CYS A 355 0.95 9.25 25.11
CA CYS A 355 0.76 7.91 25.65
C CYS A 355 1.80 6.93 25.10
N ALA A 356 2.03 6.87 23.78
CA ALA A 356 2.98 5.93 23.19
C ALA A 356 4.39 6.13 23.76
N SER A 357 4.82 7.39 23.88
CA SER A 357 6.12 7.74 24.47
C SER A 357 6.25 7.24 25.92
N ALA A 358 5.21 7.42 26.74
CA ALA A 358 5.20 6.95 28.12
C ALA A 358 5.17 5.41 28.23
N PHE A 359 4.39 4.75 27.38
CA PHE A 359 4.22 3.30 27.38
C PHE A 359 5.48 2.59 26.88
N HIS A 360 6.04 3.01 25.75
CA HIS A 360 7.27 2.43 25.19
C HIS A 360 8.46 2.61 26.13
N ALA A 361 8.57 3.75 26.83
CA ALA A 361 9.58 3.95 27.86
C ALA A 361 9.42 3.00 29.06
N ALA A 362 8.21 2.49 29.30
CA ALA A 362 7.92 1.50 30.32
C ALA A 362 7.93 0.05 29.81
N GLY A 363 8.23 -0.20 28.53
CA GLY A 363 8.17 -1.53 27.91
C GLY A 363 6.74 -2.05 27.71
N LEU A 364 5.75 -1.16 27.59
CA LEU A 364 4.34 -1.46 27.39
C LEU A 364 3.90 -1.10 25.96
N ASN A 365 2.86 -1.77 25.48
CA ASN A 365 2.24 -1.52 24.19
C ASN A 365 1.13 -0.46 24.29
N LEU A 366 0.95 0.33 23.24
CA LEU A 366 -0.22 1.17 23.06
C LEU A 366 -0.93 0.79 21.76
N SER A 367 -2.23 0.54 21.84
CA SER A 367 -3.10 0.47 20.66
C SER A 367 -4.21 1.50 20.74
N ILE A 368 -4.93 1.67 19.63
CA ILE A 368 -6.11 2.54 19.56
C ILE A 368 -7.20 1.86 18.74
N ALA A 369 -8.45 1.88 19.22
CA ALA A 369 -9.61 1.53 18.43
C ALA A 369 -10.00 2.72 17.56
N VAL A 370 -10.30 2.47 16.28
CA VAL A 370 -10.57 3.53 15.30
C VAL A 370 -11.77 3.16 14.44
N ILE A 371 -12.63 4.14 14.16
CA ILE A 371 -13.76 3.98 13.24
C ILE A 371 -13.23 4.13 11.82
N PRO A 372 -13.41 3.15 10.93
CA PRO A 372 -13.00 3.29 9.54
C PRO A 372 -13.81 4.37 8.84
N ARG A 373 -13.30 4.83 7.70
CA ARG A 373 -13.96 5.82 6.84
C ARG A 373 -14.14 5.30 5.42
N LEU A 374 -15.15 5.83 4.75
CA LEU A 374 -15.35 5.68 3.31
C LEU A 374 -14.83 6.92 2.56
N PRO A 375 -14.50 6.80 1.27
CA PRO A 375 -14.05 7.93 0.45
C PRO A 375 -15.00 9.12 0.42
N SER A 376 -16.30 8.89 0.60
CA SER A 376 -17.34 9.91 0.51
C SER A 376 -17.65 10.64 1.81
N ASP A 377 -17.19 10.14 2.97
CA ASP A 377 -17.66 10.59 4.29
C ASP A 377 -17.45 12.09 4.54
N GLU A 378 -16.28 12.62 4.20
CA GLU A 378 -15.94 14.04 4.38
C GLU A 378 -16.79 14.96 3.49
N THR A 379 -17.28 14.44 2.36
CA THR A 379 -18.12 15.16 1.40
C THR A 379 -19.60 14.80 1.50
N ALA A 380 -19.97 13.98 2.49
CA ALA A 380 -21.34 13.54 2.68
C ALA A 380 -22.26 14.72 3.06
N THR A 381 -23.56 14.47 3.16
CA THR A 381 -24.54 15.47 3.61
C THR A 381 -25.43 14.91 4.70
N GLY A 382 -26.12 15.79 5.44
CA GLY A 382 -27.09 15.38 6.46
C GLY A 382 -26.45 14.61 7.63
N TRP A 383 -27.08 13.51 8.03
CA TRP A 383 -26.66 12.71 9.18
C TRP A 383 -25.31 12.03 8.98
N LEU A 384 -24.97 11.62 7.76
CA LEU A 384 -23.67 10.99 7.46
C LEU A 384 -22.51 11.97 7.64
N LEU A 385 -22.67 13.23 7.24
CA LEU A 385 -21.65 14.26 7.51
C LEU A 385 -21.51 14.55 9.00
N LYS A 386 -22.62 14.54 9.75
CA LYS A 386 -22.57 14.68 11.22
C LYS A 386 -21.86 13.50 11.86
N TYR A 387 -22.11 12.28 11.38
CA TYR A 387 -21.40 11.08 11.83
C TYR A 387 -19.90 11.22 11.59
N PHE A 388 -19.47 11.63 10.39
CA PHE A 388 -18.08 11.95 10.12
C PHE A 388 -17.52 12.99 11.10
N HIS A 389 -18.21 14.11 11.29
CA HIS A 389 -17.75 15.18 12.18
C HIS A 389 -17.65 14.78 13.66
N GLN A 390 -18.44 13.82 14.12
CA GLN A 390 -18.52 13.47 15.55
C GLN A 390 -17.83 12.16 15.90
N TRP A 391 -17.78 11.20 14.97
CA TRP A 391 -17.38 9.84 15.26
C TRP A 391 -16.07 9.45 14.57
N SER A 392 -15.92 9.68 13.27
CA SER A 392 -14.80 9.11 12.50
C SER A 392 -13.75 10.12 12.01
N GLY A 393 -14.07 11.42 11.98
CA GLY A 393 -13.22 12.45 11.39
C GLY A 393 -11.97 12.81 12.19
N ALA A 394 -11.92 12.45 13.48
CA ALA A 394 -10.78 12.72 14.35
C ALA A 394 -9.60 11.76 14.15
N TYR A 395 -9.80 10.61 13.49
CA TYR A 395 -8.76 9.60 13.35
C TYR A 395 -7.83 9.89 12.16
N ASP A 396 -6.65 10.44 12.44
CA ASP A 396 -5.53 10.48 11.50
C ASP A 396 -4.81 9.13 11.44
N PHE A 397 -5.31 8.18 10.66
CA PHE A 397 -4.80 6.81 10.67
C PHE A 397 -3.28 6.71 10.44
N ALA A 398 -2.74 7.50 9.51
CA ALA A 398 -1.30 7.48 9.19
C ALA A 398 -0.45 8.08 10.32
N ALA A 399 -0.91 9.14 10.98
CA ALA A 399 -0.20 9.70 12.13
C ALA A 399 -0.31 8.81 13.37
N LEU A 400 -1.50 8.24 13.62
CA LEU A 400 -1.75 7.29 14.71
C LEU A 400 -0.87 6.04 14.56
N ALA A 401 -0.77 5.47 13.36
CA ALA A 401 0.03 4.27 13.10
C ALA A 401 1.54 4.47 13.25
N LYS A 402 2.04 5.72 13.23
CA LYS A 402 3.44 6.03 13.56
C LYS A 402 3.73 5.90 15.06
N ALA A 403 2.74 6.22 15.91
CA ALA A 403 2.89 6.22 17.36
C ALA A 403 2.44 4.89 17.99
N ALA A 404 1.26 4.39 17.63
CA ALA A 404 0.69 3.16 18.19
C ALA A 404 1.37 1.88 17.64
N ASP A 405 1.32 0.82 18.43
CA ASP A 405 1.78 -0.52 18.06
C ASP A 405 0.82 -1.21 17.09
N PHE A 406 -0.49 -0.96 17.23
CA PHE A 406 -1.50 -1.31 16.25
C PHE A 406 -2.79 -0.48 16.40
N LEU A 407 -3.56 -0.41 15.31
CA LEU A 407 -4.88 0.18 15.21
C LEU A 407 -5.90 -0.97 15.06
N SER A 408 -6.93 -0.95 15.90
CA SER A 408 -8.09 -1.84 15.76
C SER A 408 -9.17 -1.13 14.98
N PHE A 409 -9.33 -1.48 13.70
CA PHE A 409 -10.40 -0.91 12.90
C PHE A 409 -11.72 -1.54 13.31
N MET A 410 -12.66 -0.71 13.77
CA MET A 410 -14.04 -1.11 14.03
C MET A 410 -14.80 -1.25 12.71
N THR A 411 -14.42 -2.24 11.90
CA THR A 411 -15.08 -2.58 10.63
C THR A 411 -16.42 -3.29 10.89
N TYR A 412 -17.28 -2.63 11.64
CA TYR A 412 -18.67 -2.98 11.95
C TYR A 412 -19.44 -1.70 12.28
N ASP A 413 -20.74 -1.84 12.54
CA ASP A 413 -21.69 -0.75 12.64
C ASP A 413 -21.80 0.08 11.35
N GLU A 414 -21.74 -0.60 10.19
CA GLU A 414 -22.08 -0.02 8.88
C GLU A 414 -23.48 0.60 8.92
N HIS A 415 -24.47 -0.21 9.27
CA HIS A 415 -25.79 0.23 9.67
C HIS A 415 -25.87 0.27 11.20
N ASN A 416 -26.34 1.40 11.72
CA ASN A 416 -26.40 1.67 13.15
C ASN A 416 -27.58 2.58 13.50
N GLY A 417 -27.54 3.28 14.64
CA GLY A 417 -28.63 4.12 15.14
C GLY A 417 -28.96 5.32 14.25
N VAL A 418 -28.05 5.74 13.38
CA VAL A 418 -28.27 6.90 12.50
C VAL A 418 -28.75 6.52 11.10
N THR A 419 -28.76 5.22 10.76
CA THR A 419 -29.21 4.69 9.47
C THR A 419 -30.49 3.86 9.63
N GLY A 420 -31.09 3.47 8.50
CA GLY A 420 -32.07 2.38 8.49
C GLY A 420 -31.39 1.03 8.77
N ALA A 421 -32.22 0.01 8.98
CA ALA A 421 -31.79 -1.38 9.10
C ALA A 421 -30.95 -1.81 7.89
N GLY A 422 -29.97 -2.68 8.14
CA GLY A 422 -29.04 -3.19 7.15
C GLY A 422 -27.91 -3.97 7.82
N ALA A 423 -26.97 -4.45 7.01
CA ALA A 423 -25.84 -5.26 7.47
C ALA A 423 -25.05 -4.54 8.58
N VAL A 424 -24.62 -5.30 9.58
CA VAL A 424 -23.80 -4.78 10.67
C VAL A 424 -22.36 -4.55 10.18
N ALA A 425 -21.87 -5.42 9.29
CA ALA A 425 -20.52 -5.38 8.73
C ALA A 425 -20.49 -5.99 7.32
N GLY A 426 -21.26 -5.45 6.36
CA GLY A 426 -21.31 -5.99 5.01
C GLY A 426 -19.91 -6.09 4.37
N THR A 427 -19.57 -7.25 3.79
CA THR A 427 -18.24 -7.48 3.19
C THR A 427 -17.87 -6.39 2.14
N PRO A 428 -18.79 -5.94 1.26
CA PRO A 428 -18.49 -4.87 0.30
C PRO A 428 -18.11 -3.55 0.99
N TRP A 429 -18.81 -3.18 2.07
CA TRP A 429 -18.52 -1.99 2.85
C TRP A 429 -17.20 -2.12 3.60
N MET A 430 -16.97 -3.24 4.31
CA MET A 430 -15.71 -3.49 5.02
C MET A 430 -14.50 -3.34 4.10
N ARG A 431 -14.61 -3.86 2.87
CA ARG A 431 -13.57 -3.72 1.84
C ARG A 431 -13.31 -2.26 1.49
N GLN A 432 -14.35 -1.48 1.15
CA GLN A 432 -14.19 -0.07 0.80
C GLN A 432 -13.63 0.75 1.96
N ALA A 433 -14.11 0.47 3.17
CA ALA A 433 -13.64 1.06 4.41
C ALA A 433 -12.14 0.81 4.63
N LEU A 434 -11.66 -0.42 4.43
CA LEU A 434 -10.24 -0.77 4.53
C LEU A 434 -9.42 -0.13 3.40
N GLU A 435 -9.88 -0.17 2.15
CA GLU A 435 -9.18 0.45 1.00
C GLU A 435 -8.92 1.94 1.21
N PHE A 436 -9.88 2.64 1.81
CA PHE A 436 -9.74 4.06 2.12
C PHE A 436 -8.89 4.29 3.38
N SER A 437 -9.22 3.60 4.48
CA SER A 437 -8.65 3.90 5.79
C SER A 437 -7.21 3.43 5.97
N MET A 438 -6.78 2.42 5.21
CA MET A 438 -5.41 1.90 5.27
C MET A 438 -4.38 2.76 4.54
N GLN A 439 -4.78 3.86 3.90
CA GLN A 439 -3.85 4.75 3.22
C GLN A 439 -2.84 5.37 4.21
N GLY A 440 -1.56 4.98 4.07
CA GLY A 440 -0.49 5.42 4.97
C GLY A 440 -0.38 4.62 6.27
N VAL A 441 -1.15 3.55 6.44
CA VAL A 441 -1.08 2.62 7.58
C VAL A 441 -0.30 1.37 7.16
N PRO A 442 0.79 1.00 7.88
CA PRO A 442 1.44 -0.29 7.66
C PRO A 442 0.47 -1.44 8.00
N PRO A 443 0.19 -2.37 7.06
CA PRO A 443 -0.76 -3.47 7.28
C PRO A 443 -0.55 -4.30 8.54
N GLU A 444 0.70 -4.55 8.89
CA GLU A 444 1.13 -5.30 10.08
C GLU A 444 0.80 -4.58 11.41
N LYS A 445 0.32 -3.34 11.33
CA LYS A 445 -0.19 -2.53 12.45
C LYS A 445 -1.71 -2.37 12.45
N ALA A 446 -2.46 -3.07 11.61
CA ALA A 446 -3.92 -2.96 11.56
C ALA A 446 -4.59 -4.31 11.81
N THR A 447 -5.73 -4.33 12.49
CA THR A 447 -6.58 -5.52 12.62
C THR A 447 -7.93 -5.33 11.95
N LEU A 448 -8.52 -6.45 11.53
CA LEU A 448 -9.89 -6.52 11.05
C LEU A 448 -10.84 -6.60 12.25
N GLY A 449 -11.74 -5.63 12.40
CA GLY A 449 -12.82 -5.68 13.37
C GLY A 449 -13.90 -6.67 12.95
N LEU A 450 -14.29 -7.57 13.83
CA LEU A 450 -15.38 -8.51 13.60
C LEU A 450 -16.44 -8.38 14.71
N PRO A 451 -17.71 -8.11 14.36
CA PRO A 451 -18.80 -8.12 15.33
C PRO A 451 -19.28 -9.56 15.58
N THR A 452 -19.73 -9.86 16.79
CA THR A 452 -20.38 -11.14 17.15
C THR A 452 -21.81 -10.95 17.65
N TYR A 453 -22.35 -9.74 17.46
CA TYR A 453 -23.72 -9.37 17.82
C TYR A 453 -24.63 -9.24 16.60
N TYR A 454 -25.92 -9.10 16.86
CA TYR A 454 -26.89 -8.59 15.89
C TYR A 454 -27.36 -7.20 16.29
N HIS A 455 -27.96 -6.49 15.34
CA HIS A 455 -28.83 -5.34 15.59
C HIS A 455 -30.27 -5.68 15.19
N ASP A 456 -31.24 -5.26 16.00
CA ASP A 456 -32.70 -5.34 15.76
C ASP A 456 -33.25 -3.93 15.68
N TRP A 457 -33.73 -3.55 14.49
CA TRP A 457 -34.33 -2.25 14.23
C TRP A 457 -35.84 -2.30 14.22
N THR A 458 -36.45 -1.33 14.90
CA THR A 458 -37.86 -0.96 14.71
C THR A 458 -38.02 0.36 13.95
N GLY A 459 -36.91 0.96 13.51
CA GLY A 459 -36.84 2.21 12.77
C GLY A 459 -35.52 2.96 13.00
N VAL A 460 -35.28 4.02 12.24
CA VAL A 460 -34.10 4.87 12.42
C VAL A 460 -34.08 5.48 13.83
N GLY A 461 -32.97 5.34 14.54
CA GLY A 461 -32.83 5.78 15.93
C GLY A 461 -33.39 4.81 16.97
N TYR A 462 -33.99 3.69 16.56
CA TYR A 462 -34.57 2.68 17.44
C TYR A 462 -33.98 1.32 17.11
N LEU A 463 -32.90 0.97 17.81
CA LEU A 463 -32.24 -0.32 17.68
C LEU A 463 -31.93 -0.93 19.05
N THR A 464 -31.82 -2.25 19.07
CA THR A 464 -31.24 -3.01 20.18
C THR A 464 -30.22 -4.00 19.65
N SER A 465 -29.30 -4.45 20.50
CA SER A 465 -28.25 -5.39 20.10
C SER A 465 -28.10 -6.49 21.14
N SER A 466 -27.92 -7.73 20.68
CA SER A 466 -27.62 -8.85 21.58
C SER A 466 -26.85 -9.97 20.88
N SER A 467 -26.73 -11.12 21.55
CA SER A 467 -25.99 -12.30 21.12
C SER A 467 -26.61 -13.05 19.93
N TYR A 468 -25.81 -13.83 19.21
CA TYR A 468 -26.29 -14.76 18.20
C TYR A 468 -27.36 -15.73 18.76
N ALA A 469 -27.17 -16.21 19.99
CA ALA A 469 -28.12 -17.12 20.64
C ALA A 469 -29.50 -16.47 20.82
N ASP A 470 -29.54 -15.21 21.25
CA ASP A 470 -30.79 -14.46 21.40
C ASP A 470 -31.49 -14.24 20.05
N ALA A 471 -30.73 -13.96 18.98
CA ALA A 471 -31.30 -13.85 17.64
C ALA A 471 -32.00 -15.13 17.20
N MET A 472 -31.38 -16.29 17.46
CA MET A 472 -31.97 -17.59 17.12
C MET A 472 -33.22 -17.88 17.97
N MET A 473 -33.23 -17.46 19.24
CA MET A 473 -34.42 -17.53 20.08
C MET A 473 -35.55 -16.65 19.56
N LEU A 474 -35.27 -15.41 19.13
CA LEU A 474 -36.26 -14.51 18.53
C LEU A 474 -36.82 -15.10 17.23
N ALA A 475 -35.97 -15.64 16.37
CA ALA A 475 -36.40 -16.31 15.14
C ALA A 475 -37.37 -17.46 15.44
N GLN A 476 -37.04 -18.30 16.42
CA GLN A 476 -37.89 -19.42 16.84
C GLN A 476 -39.22 -18.93 17.45
N GLN A 477 -39.18 -17.93 18.33
CA GLN A 477 -40.37 -17.39 19.01
C GLN A 477 -41.39 -16.80 18.03
N HIS A 478 -40.91 -16.14 16.97
CA HIS A 478 -41.76 -15.48 15.99
C HIS A 478 -41.97 -16.29 14.70
N GLY A 479 -41.44 -17.51 14.62
CA GLY A 479 -41.55 -18.36 13.43
C GLY A 479 -40.83 -17.77 12.21
N ALA A 480 -39.84 -16.91 12.42
CA ALA A 480 -39.02 -16.33 11.37
C ALA A 480 -37.88 -17.28 11.00
N THR A 481 -37.44 -17.23 9.74
CA THR A 481 -36.30 -18.02 9.25
C THR A 481 -35.19 -17.07 8.84
N PRO A 482 -34.00 -17.13 9.49
CA PRO A 482 -32.83 -16.39 9.04
C PRO A 482 -32.47 -16.76 7.59
N VAL A 483 -32.29 -15.75 6.75
CA VAL A 483 -31.90 -15.88 5.34
C VAL A 483 -30.53 -15.23 5.14
N PHE A 484 -29.70 -15.86 4.32
CA PHE A 484 -28.38 -15.33 3.96
C PHE A 484 -28.50 -14.34 2.81
N ASP A 485 -27.97 -13.13 3.00
CA ASP A 485 -27.74 -12.16 1.94
C ASP A 485 -26.35 -12.40 1.30
N PRO A 486 -26.29 -12.80 0.02
CA PRO A 486 -25.03 -13.11 -0.66
C PRO A 486 -24.24 -11.89 -1.12
N VAL A 487 -24.81 -10.69 -1.05
CA VAL A 487 -24.11 -9.43 -1.35
C VAL A 487 -23.37 -8.95 -0.12
N GLU A 488 -24.05 -8.95 1.03
CA GLU A 488 -23.47 -8.47 2.29
C GLU A 488 -22.67 -9.52 3.05
N ASP A 489 -22.82 -10.81 2.68
CA ASP A 489 -22.34 -11.96 3.44
C ASP A 489 -22.85 -11.95 4.90
N GLU A 490 -24.13 -11.66 5.10
CA GLU A 490 -24.78 -11.62 6.42
C GLU A 490 -26.12 -12.34 6.45
N MET A 491 -26.52 -12.77 7.65
CA MET A 491 -27.84 -13.36 7.87
C MET A 491 -28.80 -12.26 8.31
N HIS A 492 -30.04 -12.31 7.85
CA HIS A 492 -31.07 -11.39 8.31
C HIS A 492 -32.44 -12.07 8.41
N PHE A 493 -33.34 -11.52 9.23
CA PHE A 493 -34.76 -11.87 9.21
C PHE A 493 -35.60 -10.72 9.77
N GLY A 494 -36.91 -10.76 9.52
CA GLY A 494 -37.85 -9.84 10.12
C GLY A 494 -39.00 -10.56 10.81
N TYR A 495 -39.65 -9.87 11.73
CA TYR A 495 -40.88 -10.32 12.39
C TYR A 495 -41.72 -9.13 12.83
N ASP A 496 -42.99 -9.39 13.11
CA ASP A 496 -43.89 -8.40 13.69
C ASP A 496 -44.19 -8.73 15.15
N ALA A 497 -44.04 -7.74 16.03
CA ALA A 497 -44.37 -7.84 17.44
C ALA A 497 -45.14 -6.60 17.88
N TYR A 498 -46.30 -6.81 18.53
CA TYR A 498 -47.14 -5.73 19.06
C TYR A 498 -47.50 -4.62 18.04
N GLY A 499 -47.59 -4.96 16.76
CA GLY A 499 -47.90 -4.00 15.68
C GLY A 499 -46.70 -3.18 15.19
N VAL A 500 -45.48 -3.53 15.60
CA VAL A 500 -44.21 -2.94 15.14
C VAL A 500 -43.44 -4.01 14.35
N HIS A 501 -42.88 -3.59 13.22
CA HIS A 501 -42.00 -4.43 12.41
C HIS A 501 -40.57 -4.35 12.93
N HIS A 502 -39.93 -5.51 13.04
CA HIS A 502 -38.55 -5.69 13.43
C HIS A 502 -37.74 -6.23 12.25
N GLU A 503 -36.54 -5.69 12.04
CA GLU A 503 -35.58 -6.18 11.06
C GLU A 503 -34.23 -6.42 11.74
N LEU A 504 -33.72 -7.66 11.67
CA LEU A 504 -32.51 -8.10 12.33
C LEU A 504 -31.43 -8.47 11.33
N TRP A 505 -30.19 -8.07 11.62
CA TRP A 505 -28.99 -8.47 10.88
C TRP A 505 -27.96 -9.09 11.83
N ILE A 506 -27.50 -10.30 11.51
CA ILE A 506 -26.89 -11.24 12.46
C ILE A 506 -25.58 -11.81 11.90
N GLN A 507 -24.60 -11.93 12.79
CA GLN A 507 -23.35 -12.63 12.52
C GLN A 507 -23.42 -14.09 12.97
N SER A 508 -23.27 -15.01 12.03
CA SER A 508 -23.00 -16.43 12.28
C SER A 508 -21.54 -16.77 11.98
N THR A 509 -21.09 -17.97 12.36
CA THR A 509 -19.77 -18.47 12.00
C THR A 509 -19.52 -18.42 10.49
N GLU A 510 -20.52 -18.73 9.67
CA GLU A 510 -20.37 -18.71 8.21
C GLU A 510 -20.19 -17.27 7.68
N THR A 511 -20.92 -16.31 8.22
CA THR A 511 -20.76 -14.90 7.84
C THR A 511 -19.39 -14.34 8.23
N LEU A 512 -18.86 -14.73 9.40
CA LEU A 512 -17.54 -14.32 9.86
C LEU A 512 -16.42 -15.02 9.06
N ARG A 513 -16.60 -16.30 8.72
CA ARG A 513 -15.69 -17.05 7.84
C ARG A 513 -15.51 -16.34 6.49
N ARG A 514 -16.59 -15.76 5.95
CA ARG A 514 -16.61 -15.04 4.67
C ARG A 514 -15.88 -13.69 4.70
N LYS A 515 -15.72 -13.09 5.88
CA LYS A 515 -15.02 -11.82 6.10
C LYS A 515 -13.51 -12.00 6.31
N LEU A 516 -13.06 -13.15 6.81
CA LEU A 516 -11.63 -13.45 7.03
C LEU A 516 -10.70 -13.29 5.81
N PRO A 517 -11.12 -13.53 4.56
CA PRO A 517 -10.32 -13.24 3.38
C PRO A 517 -9.79 -11.79 3.34
N LEU A 518 -10.52 -10.81 3.89
CA LEU A 518 -10.07 -9.41 3.97
C LEU A 518 -8.80 -9.28 4.83
N MET A 519 -8.68 -10.04 5.92
CA MET A 519 -7.48 -10.01 6.76
C MET A 519 -6.23 -10.37 5.94
N TYR A 520 -6.32 -11.43 5.13
CA TYR A 520 -5.22 -11.88 4.29
C TYR A 520 -4.97 -10.96 3.11
N GLU A 521 -6.03 -10.50 2.47
CA GLU A 521 -5.94 -9.64 1.29
C GLU A 521 -5.21 -8.33 1.60
N PHE A 522 -5.52 -7.72 2.74
CA PHE A 522 -4.90 -6.48 3.17
C PHE A 522 -3.60 -6.71 3.95
N GLY A 523 -3.21 -7.97 4.25
CA GLY A 523 -2.00 -8.28 5.00
C GLY A 523 -2.05 -7.83 6.46
N LEU A 524 -3.23 -7.87 7.06
CA LEU A 524 -3.50 -7.35 8.40
C LEU A 524 -2.81 -8.19 9.49
N LYS A 525 -2.50 -7.52 10.62
CA LYS A 525 -1.91 -8.10 11.82
C LYS A 525 -2.73 -9.29 12.36
N GLY A 526 -4.05 -9.21 12.22
CA GLY A 526 -4.98 -10.17 12.80
C GLY A 526 -6.41 -9.63 12.86
N ILE A 527 -7.19 -10.15 13.81
CA ILE A 527 -8.58 -9.75 14.05
C ILE A 527 -8.78 -9.15 15.46
N SER A 528 -9.75 -8.25 15.59
CA SER A 528 -10.24 -7.70 16.85
C SER A 528 -11.75 -7.95 16.94
N VAL A 529 -12.19 -8.74 17.92
CA VAL A 529 -13.55 -9.30 17.92
C VAL A 529 -14.39 -8.73 19.05
N TRP A 530 -15.46 -8.03 18.69
CA TRP A 530 -16.43 -7.46 19.63
C TRP A 530 -17.72 -8.29 19.61
N ARG A 531 -17.99 -9.12 20.62
CA ARG A 531 -17.22 -9.38 21.85
C ARG A 531 -17.47 -10.80 22.38
N LEU A 532 -16.67 -11.21 23.36
CA LEU A 532 -16.82 -12.49 24.05
C LEU A 532 -18.20 -12.66 24.68
N GLY A 533 -18.77 -13.85 24.48
CA GLY A 533 -20.05 -14.29 25.01
C GLY A 533 -21.24 -14.02 24.08
N PHE A 534 -21.02 -13.34 22.95
CA PHE A 534 -22.08 -13.02 21.99
C PHE A 534 -22.04 -13.89 20.74
N GLU A 535 -20.89 -14.51 20.46
CA GLU A 535 -20.65 -15.29 19.26
C GLU A 535 -21.51 -16.55 19.14
N ASP A 536 -21.75 -16.97 17.90
CA ASP A 536 -22.06 -18.36 17.58
C ASP A 536 -20.95 -19.26 18.14
N PRO A 537 -21.25 -20.29 18.97
CA PRO A 537 -20.23 -21.14 19.57
C PRO A 537 -19.27 -21.78 18.55
N SER A 538 -19.73 -22.01 17.31
CA SER A 538 -18.89 -22.59 16.26
C SER A 538 -17.89 -21.61 15.65
N PHE A 539 -17.93 -20.31 16.02
CA PHE A 539 -16.97 -19.28 15.62
C PHE A 539 -15.54 -19.68 15.97
N TRP A 540 -15.37 -20.32 17.12
CA TRP A 540 -14.07 -20.79 17.60
C TRP A 540 -13.42 -21.85 16.70
N ASN A 541 -14.18 -22.52 15.81
CA ASN A 541 -13.61 -23.41 14.79
C ASN A 541 -12.81 -22.66 13.71
N LEU A 542 -13.02 -21.34 13.58
CA LEU A 542 -12.26 -20.48 12.69
C LEU A 542 -10.90 -20.10 13.27
N ILE A 543 -10.67 -20.35 14.56
CA ILE A 543 -9.49 -19.93 15.30
C ILE A 543 -8.80 -21.17 15.86
N PRO A 544 -7.76 -21.70 15.20
CA PRO A 544 -6.94 -22.78 15.76
C PRO A 544 -6.32 -22.36 17.11
N PRO A 545 -6.12 -23.31 18.04
CA PRO A 545 -5.37 -23.03 19.26
C PRO A 545 -3.96 -22.49 18.96
N ARG A 546 -3.50 -21.56 19.81
CA ARG A 546 -2.13 -21.07 19.84
C ARG A 546 -1.16 -22.23 20.09
N ARG A 547 0.00 -22.17 19.44
CA ARG A 547 1.04 -23.21 19.52
C ARG A 547 1.89 -23.11 20.76
#